data_AF-A0A1E3GNT6-F1
#
_entry.id   AF-A0A1E3GNT6-F1
#
_cell.length_a   1.000
_cell.length_b   1.000
_cell.length_c   1.000
_cell.angle_alpha   90.00
_cell.angle_beta   90.00
_cell.angle_gamma   90.00
#
_symmetry.space_group_name_H-M   'P 1'
#
loop_
_entity.id
_entity.type
_entity.pdbx_description
1 polymer ?
#
loop_
_entity_poly.entity_id
_entity_poly.type
_entity_poly.pdbx_seq_one_letter_code
_entity_poly.pdbx_strand_id
1 'polypeptide(L)'
;MTSEQYELNLTPVKHTAPEGIEMGVMADGSPYLGARGLALLCGVAPSNIITLVKEWETLRDKPRGRAIERIIKAQDGDVSKLYIPIQVDGVNYHAINDINCMAILEYYAFDSQSPSVKARDNYRLLAKQTLKKFIYEQTGYRPSDDLPRYWKVFHERVSLNDIPSGYFSVFREIANLLVTAIQKGVPLDEKTVPDISVGLVWAKHWKDNGLEEGYGQRIRHIHKFPDDFPQIDPKAWIYPVEALGEFRKWLDDVYISEKFQTYLNGKAKSGQLGSVNIEALVNAVQPHRLDSSNQS
;
A
#
# COMPACT_ATOMS: atom_id res chain seq x y z
N MET A 1 -34.58 43.53 -16.60
CA MET A 1 -34.09 42.70 -15.50
C MET A 1 -32.80 42.05 -16.00
N THR A 2 -31.68 42.61 -15.59
CA THR A 2 -30.33 42.26 -16.02
C THR A 2 -29.91 40.94 -15.39
N SER A 3 -29.52 40.01 -16.25
CA SER A 3 -28.89 38.75 -15.91
C SER A 3 -27.50 39.03 -15.33
N GLU A 4 -27.42 39.22 -14.01
CA GLU A 4 -26.17 39.06 -13.27
C GLU A 4 -25.81 37.56 -13.31
N GLN A 5 -25.01 37.23 -14.32
CA GLN A 5 -24.28 35.98 -14.42
C GLN A 5 -23.38 35.92 -13.17
N TYR A 6 -23.72 35.05 -12.22
CA TYR A 6 -22.89 34.76 -11.06
C TYR A 6 -21.50 34.32 -11.57
N GLU A 7 -20.52 35.23 -11.58
CA GLU A 7 -19.12 34.85 -11.49
C GLU A 7 -18.95 34.18 -10.12
N LEU A 8 -19.18 32.86 -10.08
CA LEU A 8 -18.73 32.02 -9.00
C LEU A 8 -17.26 32.37 -8.76
N ASN A 9 -16.94 32.94 -7.60
CA ASN A 9 -15.57 33.10 -7.16
C ASN A 9 -14.94 31.69 -7.22
N LEU A 10 -14.11 31.45 -8.25
CA LEU A 10 -13.40 30.20 -8.52
C LEU A 10 -12.23 30.07 -7.53
N THR A 11 -12.56 30.08 -6.24
CA THR A 11 -11.61 29.96 -5.16
C THR A 11 -11.47 28.47 -4.81
N PRO A 12 -10.25 27.94 -4.72
CA PRO A 12 -10.03 26.58 -4.23
C PRO A 12 -10.56 26.41 -2.81
N VAL A 13 -11.27 25.31 -2.54
CA VAL A 13 -11.67 24.91 -1.18
C VAL A 13 -10.57 24.12 -0.48
N LYS A 14 -9.65 23.55 -1.26
CA LYS A 14 -8.46 22.87 -0.76
C LYS A 14 -7.30 23.10 -1.71
N HIS A 15 -6.13 23.39 -1.14
CA HIS A 15 -4.87 23.51 -1.87
C HIS A 15 -3.75 22.91 -1.03
N THR A 16 -2.87 22.12 -1.65
CA THR A 16 -1.74 21.46 -0.98
C THR A 16 -0.63 21.14 -1.99
N ALA A 17 0.57 20.85 -1.51
CA ALA A 17 1.72 20.52 -2.35
C ALA A 17 2.53 19.33 -1.79
N PRO A 18 1.91 18.14 -1.64
CA PRO A 18 2.64 16.95 -1.20
C PRO A 18 3.78 16.65 -2.18
N GLU A 19 4.99 16.48 -1.64
CA GLU A 19 6.21 16.22 -2.43
C GLU A 19 6.47 17.27 -3.54
N GLY A 20 5.97 18.50 -3.37
CA GLY A 20 6.12 19.59 -4.34
C GLY A 20 5.16 19.52 -5.53
N ILE A 21 4.20 18.59 -5.55
CA ILE A 21 3.15 18.54 -6.58
C ILE A 21 1.97 19.42 -6.12
N GLU A 22 1.94 20.67 -6.59
CA GLU A 22 0.83 21.60 -6.35
C GLU A 22 -0.49 21.04 -6.89
N MET A 23 -1.51 20.92 -6.03
CA MET A 23 -2.82 20.36 -6.37
C MET A 23 -3.93 20.88 -5.47
N GLY A 24 -5.18 20.74 -5.90
CA GLY A 24 -6.32 21.14 -5.10
C GLY A 24 -7.67 20.74 -5.67
N VAL A 25 -8.71 21.25 -5.01
CA VAL A 25 -10.11 21.09 -5.40
C VAL A 25 -10.78 22.46 -5.39
N MET A 26 -11.48 22.78 -6.47
CA MET A 26 -12.26 24.01 -6.63
C MET A 26 -13.57 23.96 -5.83
N ALA A 27 -14.22 25.11 -5.63
CA ALA A 27 -15.49 25.18 -4.91
C ALA A 27 -16.64 24.36 -5.56
N ASP A 28 -16.58 24.13 -6.86
CA ASP A 28 -17.52 23.28 -7.60
C ASP A 28 -17.20 21.77 -7.51
N GLY A 29 -16.13 21.40 -6.78
CA GLY A 29 -15.67 20.03 -6.63
C GLY A 29 -14.70 19.55 -7.71
N SER A 30 -14.41 20.37 -8.73
CA SER A 30 -13.46 19.98 -9.79
C SER A 30 -12.02 19.89 -9.25
N PRO A 31 -11.30 18.78 -9.50
CA PRO A 31 -9.90 18.64 -9.12
C PRO A 31 -8.98 19.38 -10.10
N TYR A 32 -7.83 19.86 -9.62
CA TYR A 32 -6.81 20.47 -10.46
C TYR A 32 -5.39 20.19 -9.98
N LEU A 33 -4.43 20.31 -10.90
CA LEU A 33 -3.02 20.48 -10.58
C LEU A 33 -2.56 21.90 -10.91
N GLY A 34 -1.60 22.41 -10.15
CA GLY A 34 -0.84 23.58 -10.54
C GLY A 34 0.10 23.28 -11.71
N ALA A 35 0.33 24.24 -12.60
CA ALA A 35 1.25 24.07 -13.73
C ALA A 35 2.66 23.58 -13.33
N ARG A 36 3.17 23.97 -12.14
CA ARG A 36 4.46 23.47 -11.63
C ARG A 36 4.37 22.02 -11.17
N GLY A 37 3.29 21.67 -10.45
CA GLY A 37 3.03 20.29 -10.05
C GLY A 37 2.90 19.34 -11.25
N LEU A 38 2.18 19.76 -12.29
CA LEU A 38 2.07 19.00 -13.54
C LEU A 38 3.42 18.86 -14.26
N ALA A 39 4.25 19.91 -14.28
CA ALA A 39 5.60 19.81 -14.85
C ALA A 39 6.47 18.80 -14.10
N LEU A 40 6.38 18.76 -12.76
CA LEU A 40 7.08 17.81 -11.92
C LEU A 40 6.64 16.36 -12.22
N LEU A 41 5.34 16.13 -12.41
CA LEU A 41 4.79 14.83 -12.83
C LEU A 41 5.26 14.42 -14.23
N CYS A 42 5.29 15.37 -15.17
CA CYS A 42 5.78 15.13 -16.53
C CYS A 42 7.31 14.95 -16.57
N GLY A 43 8.05 15.34 -15.53
CA GLY A 43 9.51 15.32 -15.53
C GLY A 43 10.13 16.33 -16.51
N VAL A 44 9.49 17.48 -16.67
CA VAL A 44 9.95 18.55 -17.58
C VAL A 44 10.17 19.86 -16.82
N ALA A 45 10.92 20.78 -17.42
CA ALA A 45 11.10 22.11 -16.84
C ALA A 45 9.74 22.83 -16.66
N PRO A 46 9.49 23.50 -15.51
CA PRO A 46 8.22 24.20 -15.27
C PRO A 46 7.82 25.21 -16.36
N SER A 47 8.81 25.87 -16.99
CA SER A 47 8.61 26.79 -18.11
C SER A 47 7.85 26.13 -19.27
N ASN A 48 8.11 24.84 -19.55
CA ASN A 48 7.48 24.13 -20.67
C ASN A 48 5.97 23.98 -20.51
N ILE A 49 5.48 23.86 -19.27
CA ILE A 49 4.05 23.76 -18.97
C ILE A 49 3.46 25.15 -18.77
N ILE A 50 4.12 26.03 -18.02
CA ILE A 50 3.64 27.40 -17.76
C ILE A 50 3.44 28.17 -19.07
N THR A 51 4.42 28.14 -19.97
CA THR A 51 4.30 28.80 -21.29
C THR A 51 3.21 28.16 -22.12
N LEU A 52 3.11 26.82 -22.15
CA LEU A 52 2.05 26.13 -22.89
C LEU A 52 0.66 26.60 -22.46
N VAL A 53 0.38 26.64 -21.16
CA VAL A 53 -0.95 26.97 -20.67
C VAL A 53 -1.27 28.46 -20.77
N LYS A 54 -0.28 29.34 -20.56
CA LYS A 54 -0.44 30.79 -20.68
C LYS A 54 -0.66 31.24 -22.13
N GLU A 55 0.10 30.66 -23.05
CA GLU A 55 0.10 31.02 -24.47
C GLU A 55 -0.70 30.01 -25.29
N TRP A 56 -1.70 29.35 -24.69
CA TRP A 56 -2.43 28.26 -25.32
C TRP A 56 -3.05 28.67 -26.66
N GLU A 57 -3.67 29.85 -26.73
CA GLU A 57 -4.30 30.35 -27.96
C GLU A 57 -3.32 30.43 -29.15
N THR A 58 -2.05 30.76 -28.91
CA THR A 58 -1.04 30.89 -29.97
C THR A 58 -0.32 29.56 -30.25
N LEU A 59 -0.22 28.70 -29.24
CA LEU A 59 0.51 27.42 -29.31
C LEU A 59 -0.38 26.24 -29.70
N ARG A 60 -1.71 26.36 -29.61
CA ARG A 60 -2.68 25.30 -29.90
C ARG A 60 -2.53 24.74 -31.31
N ASP A 61 -2.35 25.60 -32.31
CA ASP A 61 -2.21 25.16 -33.71
C ASP A 61 -0.81 24.62 -34.05
N LYS A 62 0.15 24.73 -33.14
CA LYS A 62 1.50 24.17 -33.32
C LYS A 62 1.47 22.65 -33.11
N PRO A 63 2.49 21.90 -33.58
CA PRO A 63 2.47 20.42 -33.51
C PRO A 63 2.18 19.85 -32.12
N ARG A 64 2.83 20.38 -31.07
CA ARG A 64 2.58 20.00 -29.67
C ARG A 64 1.15 20.32 -29.22
N GLY A 65 0.64 21.51 -29.56
CA GLY A 65 -0.71 21.94 -29.21
C GLY A 65 -1.77 21.06 -29.86
N ARG A 66 -1.64 20.75 -31.16
CA ARG A 66 -2.59 19.90 -31.89
C ARG A 66 -2.61 18.46 -31.36
N ALA A 67 -1.48 17.94 -30.91
CA ALA A 67 -1.42 16.62 -30.28
C ALA A 67 -2.18 16.62 -28.95
N ILE A 68 -1.91 17.58 -28.07
CA ILE A 68 -2.60 17.72 -26.78
C ILE A 68 -4.10 17.97 -26.99
N GLU A 69 -4.49 18.84 -27.93
CA GLU A 69 -5.88 19.11 -28.26
C GLU A 69 -6.63 17.84 -28.69
N ARG A 70 -5.99 16.97 -29.49
CA ARG A 70 -6.57 15.69 -29.90
C ARG A 70 -6.88 14.80 -28.70
N ILE A 71 -5.95 14.72 -27.75
CA ILE A 71 -6.12 13.90 -26.54
C ILE A 71 -7.23 14.47 -25.66
N ILE A 72 -7.28 15.79 -25.45
CA ILE A 72 -8.35 16.45 -24.68
C ILE A 72 -9.72 16.16 -25.30
N LYS A 73 -9.85 16.30 -26.62
CA LYS A 73 -11.11 16.00 -27.34
C LYS A 73 -11.52 14.54 -27.24
N ALA A 74 -10.56 13.61 -27.23
CA ALA A 74 -10.85 12.19 -27.06
C ALA A 74 -11.35 11.83 -25.65
N GLN A 75 -11.16 12.74 -24.69
CA GLN A 75 -11.62 12.63 -23.30
C GLN A 75 -12.81 13.57 -23.01
N ASP A 76 -13.48 14.07 -24.07
CA ASP A 76 -14.62 15.00 -23.99
C ASP A 76 -14.32 16.31 -23.22
N GLY A 77 -13.05 16.75 -23.22
CA GLY A 77 -12.60 17.96 -22.53
C GLY A 77 -12.77 19.25 -23.34
N ASP A 78 -12.81 20.38 -22.62
CA ASP A 78 -12.78 21.71 -23.23
C ASP A 78 -11.36 22.14 -23.62
N VAL A 79 -11.20 22.48 -24.89
CA VAL A 79 -9.95 22.91 -25.52
C VAL A 79 -9.81 24.43 -25.65
N SER A 80 -10.83 25.19 -25.24
CA SER A 80 -10.80 26.66 -25.31
C SER A 80 -9.67 27.24 -24.47
N LYS A 81 -9.44 26.67 -23.28
CA LYS A 81 -8.44 27.12 -22.31
C LYS A 81 -7.87 25.95 -21.53
N LEU A 82 -6.57 25.97 -21.26
CA LEU A 82 -5.92 24.91 -20.48
C LEU A 82 -5.93 25.14 -18.96
N TYR A 83 -6.15 26.37 -18.49
CA TYR A 83 -6.07 26.67 -17.06
C TYR A 83 -7.01 27.78 -16.60
N ILE A 84 -7.27 27.81 -15.29
CA ILE A 84 -7.96 28.89 -14.58
C ILE A 84 -6.93 29.55 -13.63
N PRO A 85 -6.77 30.89 -13.67
CA PRO A 85 -5.94 31.58 -12.68
C PRO A 85 -6.63 31.50 -11.31
N ILE A 86 -5.88 31.09 -10.30
CA ILE A 86 -6.35 31.04 -8.91
C ILE A 86 -5.36 31.75 -8.00
N GLN A 87 -5.85 32.26 -6.87
CA GLN A 87 -5.00 32.85 -5.83
C GLN A 87 -5.20 32.07 -4.53
N VAL A 88 -4.09 31.65 -3.92
CA VAL A 88 -4.07 30.95 -2.62
C VAL A 88 -3.03 31.62 -1.76
N ASP A 89 -3.43 32.11 -0.58
CA ASP A 89 -2.55 32.83 0.37
C ASP A 89 -1.73 33.95 -0.30
N GLY A 90 -2.36 34.69 -1.21
CA GLY A 90 -1.73 35.78 -1.95
C GLY A 90 -0.88 35.35 -3.16
N VAL A 91 -0.63 34.05 -3.34
CA VAL A 91 0.18 33.50 -4.44
C VAL A 91 -0.71 33.08 -5.61
N ASN A 92 -0.33 33.47 -6.82
CA ASN A 92 -1.05 33.13 -8.05
C ASN A 92 -0.59 31.77 -8.62
N TYR A 93 -1.55 30.91 -8.93
CA TYR A 93 -1.33 29.61 -9.58
C TYR A 93 -2.14 29.49 -10.87
N HIS A 94 -1.75 28.49 -11.67
CA HIS A 94 -2.44 28.12 -12.91
C HIS A 94 -3.08 26.76 -12.65
N ALA A 95 -4.36 26.75 -12.29
CA ALA A 95 -5.11 25.53 -12.03
C ALA A 95 -5.50 24.87 -13.35
N ILE A 96 -4.98 23.67 -13.60
CA ILE A 96 -5.26 22.86 -14.79
C ILE A 96 -6.16 21.71 -14.33
N ASN A 97 -7.34 21.56 -14.93
CA ASN A 97 -8.26 20.48 -14.57
C ASN A 97 -7.66 19.09 -14.85
N ASP A 98 -8.27 18.06 -14.29
CA ASP A 98 -7.84 16.67 -14.42
C ASP A 98 -7.73 16.19 -15.88
N ILE A 99 -8.71 16.49 -16.73
CA ILE A 99 -8.70 16.11 -18.16
C ILE A 99 -7.47 16.69 -18.87
N ASN A 100 -7.25 18.00 -18.73
CA ASN A 100 -6.12 18.68 -19.35
C ASN A 100 -4.78 18.22 -18.75
N CYS A 101 -4.74 17.93 -17.45
CA CYS A 101 -3.57 17.33 -16.81
C CYS A 101 -3.21 15.98 -17.41
N MET A 102 -4.18 15.08 -17.55
CA MET A 102 -3.97 13.74 -18.11
C MET A 102 -3.56 13.84 -19.58
N ALA A 103 -4.17 14.72 -20.37
CA ALA A 103 -3.79 14.91 -21.77
C ALA A 103 -2.35 15.42 -21.96
N ILE A 104 -1.93 16.41 -21.15
CA ILE A 104 -0.56 16.92 -21.17
C ILE A 104 0.43 15.84 -20.71
N LEU A 105 0.10 15.09 -19.66
CA LEU A 105 0.93 14.00 -19.16
C LEU A 105 1.09 12.88 -20.20
N GLU A 106 0.01 12.48 -20.86
CA GLU A 106 -0.01 11.48 -21.92
C GLU A 106 0.87 11.91 -23.11
N TYR A 107 0.74 13.17 -23.54
CA TYR A 107 1.59 13.72 -24.59
C TYR A 107 3.08 13.58 -24.24
N TYR A 108 3.48 13.94 -23.02
CA TYR A 108 4.88 13.79 -22.60
C TYR A 108 5.31 12.34 -22.39
N ALA A 109 4.39 11.44 -22.07
CA ALA A 109 4.66 10.03 -21.91
C ALA A 109 4.89 9.30 -23.25
N PHE A 110 4.22 9.73 -24.33
CA PHE A 110 4.16 8.97 -25.59
C PHE A 110 4.43 9.77 -26.87
N ASP A 111 3.86 10.97 -27.01
CA ASP A 111 3.79 11.69 -28.29
C ASP A 111 4.83 12.81 -28.45
N SER A 112 5.45 13.24 -27.36
CA SER A 112 6.49 14.27 -27.42
C SER A 112 7.73 13.80 -28.18
N GLN A 113 8.48 14.72 -28.77
CA GLN A 113 9.69 14.41 -29.54
C GLN A 113 10.74 13.61 -28.74
N SER A 114 10.76 13.80 -27.41
CA SER A 114 11.59 13.02 -26.50
C SER A 114 10.74 12.59 -25.31
N PRO A 115 10.06 11.43 -25.41
CA PRO A 115 9.16 10.96 -24.36
C PRO A 115 9.84 10.85 -23.01
N SER A 116 9.20 11.39 -21.99
CA SER A 116 9.69 11.38 -20.62
C SER A 116 9.37 10.05 -19.95
N VAL A 117 10.42 9.35 -19.49
CA VAL A 117 10.28 8.12 -18.70
C VAL A 117 9.46 8.38 -17.44
N LYS A 118 9.70 9.52 -16.77
CA LYS A 118 8.94 9.92 -15.58
C LYS A 118 7.46 10.17 -15.89
N ALA A 119 7.15 10.85 -17.00
CA ALA A 119 5.77 11.04 -17.42
C ALA A 119 5.07 9.70 -17.68
N ARG A 120 5.76 8.78 -18.36
CA ARG A 120 5.24 7.45 -18.68
C ARG A 120 4.99 6.61 -17.43
N ASP A 121 5.90 6.63 -16.47
CA ASP A 121 5.75 5.87 -15.23
C ASP A 121 4.62 6.44 -14.36
N ASN A 122 4.51 7.78 -14.29
CA ASN A 122 3.40 8.45 -13.60
C ASN A 122 2.05 8.22 -14.29
N TYR A 123 2.00 8.25 -15.63
CA TYR A 123 0.78 7.94 -16.39
C TYR A 123 0.30 6.51 -16.07
N ARG A 124 1.21 5.52 -16.08
CA ARG A 124 0.89 4.14 -15.73
C ARG A 124 0.44 3.99 -14.28
N LEU A 125 1.09 4.70 -13.35
CA LEU A 125 0.72 4.71 -11.94
C LEU A 125 -0.70 5.23 -11.74
N LEU A 126 -1.02 6.40 -12.32
CA LEU A 126 -2.34 7.01 -12.24
C LEU A 126 -3.40 6.14 -12.91
N ALA A 127 -3.15 5.61 -14.10
CA ALA A 127 -4.06 4.69 -14.78
C ALA A 127 -4.36 3.43 -13.92
N LYS A 128 -3.33 2.85 -13.29
CA LYS A 128 -3.49 1.72 -12.36
C LYS A 128 -4.31 2.09 -11.12
N GLN A 129 -4.08 3.28 -10.55
CA GLN A 129 -4.85 3.76 -9.40
C GLN A 129 -6.31 4.01 -9.77
N THR A 130 -6.58 4.63 -10.92
CA THR A 130 -7.94 4.88 -11.43
C THR A 130 -8.67 3.56 -11.69
N LEU A 131 -8.02 2.57 -12.33
CA LEU A 131 -8.61 1.25 -12.53
C LEU A 131 -8.95 0.57 -11.19
N LYS A 132 -8.02 0.64 -10.22
CA LYS A 132 -8.25 0.07 -8.88
C LYS A 132 -9.44 0.74 -8.19
N LYS A 133 -9.50 2.08 -8.23
CA LYS A 133 -10.61 2.87 -7.67
C LYS A 133 -11.93 2.51 -8.36
N PHE A 134 -11.95 2.43 -9.69
CA PHE A 134 -13.10 2.01 -10.47
C PHE A 134 -13.60 0.62 -10.05
N ILE A 135 -12.72 -0.37 -9.95
CA ILE A 135 -13.08 -1.72 -9.49
C ILE A 135 -13.73 -1.65 -8.11
N TYR A 136 -13.13 -0.92 -7.17
CA TYR A 136 -13.68 -0.77 -5.82
C TYR A 136 -15.08 -0.13 -5.82
N GLU A 137 -15.28 0.93 -6.60
CA GLU A 137 -16.57 1.60 -6.74
C GLU A 137 -17.62 0.67 -7.36
N GLN A 138 -17.27 -0.06 -8.42
CA GLN A 138 -18.20 -0.98 -9.09
C GLN A 138 -18.54 -2.21 -8.25
N THR A 139 -17.62 -2.70 -7.43
CA THR A 139 -17.87 -3.85 -6.54
C THR A 139 -18.48 -3.44 -5.20
N GLY A 140 -18.58 -2.13 -4.91
CA GLY A 140 -18.96 -1.63 -3.58
C GLY A 140 -17.92 -1.91 -2.50
N TYR A 141 -16.70 -2.27 -2.87
CA TYR A 141 -15.64 -2.62 -1.92
C TYR A 141 -15.00 -1.36 -1.35
N ARG A 142 -14.95 -1.24 -0.01
CA ARG A 142 -14.38 -0.09 0.69
C ARG A 142 -13.17 -0.52 1.51
N PRO A 143 -11.94 -0.09 1.16
CA PRO A 143 -10.73 -0.47 1.89
C PRO A 143 -10.73 -0.11 3.39
N SER A 144 -11.51 0.91 3.78
CA SER A 144 -11.67 1.36 5.17
C SER A 144 -12.68 0.54 5.97
N ASP A 145 -13.72 0.03 5.32
CA ASP A 145 -14.86 -0.61 5.98
C ASP A 145 -14.63 -2.12 6.13
N ASP A 146 -13.84 -2.70 5.24
CA ASP A 146 -13.38 -4.08 5.30
C ASP A 146 -11.91 -4.15 5.68
N LEU A 147 -11.55 -3.61 6.85
CA LEU A 147 -10.41 -4.20 7.53
C LEU A 147 -10.78 -5.67 7.74
N PRO A 148 -10.17 -6.62 7.01
CA PRO A 148 -10.70 -7.96 7.00
C PRO A 148 -10.74 -8.49 8.42
N ARG A 149 -11.80 -9.20 8.81
CA ARG A 149 -12.04 -9.64 10.19
C ARG A 149 -10.79 -10.25 10.84
N TYR A 150 -9.95 -10.94 10.05
CA TYR A 150 -8.67 -11.48 10.50
C TYR A 150 -7.66 -10.44 11.01
N TRP A 151 -7.58 -9.25 10.41
CA TRP A 151 -6.68 -8.18 10.89
C TRP A 151 -7.18 -7.60 12.19
N LYS A 152 -8.49 -7.42 12.34
CA LYS A 152 -9.11 -7.01 13.61
C LYS A 152 -8.80 -8.02 14.71
N VAL A 153 -9.05 -9.30 14.47
CA VAL A 153 -8.74 -10.39 15.42
C VAL A 153 -7.26 -10.45 15.75
N PHE A 154 -6.36 -10.27 14.77
CA PHE A 154 -4.92 -10.24 15.01
C PHE A 154 -4.52 -9.10 15.95
N HIS A 155 -4.97 -7.87 15.68
CA HIS A 155 -4.70 -6.70 16.54
C HIS A 155 -5.25 -6.86 17.96
N GLU A 156 -6.47 -7.36 18.08
CA GLU A 156 -7.09 -7.64 19.38
C GLU A 156 -6.29 -8.70 20.15
N ARG A 157 -5.89 -9.79 19.50
CA ARG A 157 -5.06 -10.82 20.13
C ARG A 157 -3.69 -10.27 20.57
N VAL A 158 -3.03 -9.42 19.79
CA VAL A 158 -1.77 -8.79 20.21
C VAL A 158 -1.98 -7.93 21.46
N SER A 159 -3.10 -7.21 21.50
CA SER A 159 -3.44 -6.28 22.59
C SER A 159 -3.88 -7.01 23.87
N LEU A 160 -4.66 -8.09 23.75
CA LEU A 160 -5.20 -8.85 24.89
C LEU A 160 -4.15 -9.72 25.59
N ASN A 161 -3.09 -10.11 24.87
CA ASN A 161 -2.08 -11.05 25.34
C ASN A 161 -0.85 -10.36 25.88
N ASP A 162 -0.99 -9.68 27.02
CA ASP A 162 0.17 -9.14 27.73
C ASP A 162 1.03 -10.26 28.35
N ILE A 163 2.34 -10.17 28.14
CA ILE A 163 3.30 -11.21 28.54
C ILE A 163 4.12 -10.68 29.71
N PRO A 164 4.27 -11.45 30.80
CA PRO A 164 5.11 -11.06 31.93
C PRO A 164 6.52 -10.68 31.48
N SER A 165 7.07 -9.65 32.12
CA SER A 165 8.47 -9.25 31.89
C SER A 165 9.41 -10.44 32.06
N GLY A 166 10.41 -10.54 31.19
CA GLY A 166 11.35 -11.67 31.14
C GLY A 166 10.89 -12.86 30.31
N TYR A 167 9.72 -12.80 29.66
CA TYR A 167 9.22 -13.89 28.81
C TYR A 167 8.76 -13.40 27.44
N PHE A 168 8.75 -14.31 26.45
CA PHE A 168 8.12 -14.12 25.16
C PHE A 168 7.11 -15.23 24.85
N SER A 169 6.17 -14.96 23.94
CA SER A 169 5.23 -15.95 23.42
C SER A 169 5.45 -16.17 21.94
N VAL A 170 5.22 -17.41 21.49
CA VAL A 170 5.34 -17.77 20.06
C VAL A 170 4.43 -16.90 19.19
N PHE A 171 3.19 -16.64 19.64
CA PHE A 171 2.24 -15.80 18.89
C PHE A 171 2.77 -14.38 18.66
N ARG A 172 3.37 -13.74 19.67
CA ARG A 172 3.94 -12.39 19.52
C ARG A 172 5.16 -12.40 18.60
N GLU A 173 6.04 -13.39 18.73
CA GLU A 173 7.28 -13.40 17.93
C GLU A 173 7.07 -13.73 16.45
N ILE A 174 6.03 -14.49 16.10
CA ILE A 174 5.70 -14.73 14.69
C ILE A 174 4.85 -13.62 14.06
N ALA A 175 4.57 -12.51 14.76
CA ALA A 175 3.74 -11.42 14.25
C ALA A 175 4.20 -10.92 12.87
N ASN A 176 5.50 -10.77 12.66
CA ASN A 176 6.06 -10.34 11.37
C ASN A 176 5.73 -11.33 10.24
N LEU A 177 5.84 -12.65 10.49
CA LEU A 177 5.44 -13.69 9.54
C LEU A 177 3.95 -13.55 9.18
N LEU A 178 3.08 -13.28 10.16
CA LEU A 178 1.64 -13.12 9.95
C LEU A 178 1.33 -11.88 9.10
N VAL A 179 1.99 -10.76 9.38
CA VAL A 179 1.84 -9.52 8.59
C VAL A 179 2.25 -9.75 7.13
N THR A 180 3.41 -10.35 6.89
CA THR A 180 3.88 -10.64 5.52
C THR A 180 2.93 -11.59 4.80
N ALA A 181 2.44 -12.64 5.46
CA ALA A 181 1.49 -13.57 4.88
C ALA A 181 0.16 -12.88 4.48
N ILE A 182 -0.36 -12.00 5.35
CA ILE A 182 -1.57 -11.22 5.06
C ILE A 182 -1.38 -10.29 3.87
N GLN A 183 -0.25 -9.59 3.79
CA GLN A 183 0.07 -8.71 2.65
C GLN A 183 0.19 -9.47 1.33
N LYS A 184 0.48 -10.77 1.38
CA LYS A 184 0.54 -11.67 0.21
C LYS A 184 -0.78 -12.36 -0.10
N GLY A 185 -1.87 -11.97 0.58
CA GLY A 185 -3.22 -12.44 0.29
C GLY A 185 -3.57 -13.77 0.94
N VAL A 186 -2.82 -14.19 1.97
CA VAL A 186 -3.20 -15.36 2.77
C VAL A 186 -4.36 -14.97 3.68
N PRO A 187 -5.52 -15.66 3.60
CA PRO A 187 -6.57 -15.48 4.57
C PRO A 187 -6.06 -16.11 5.87
N LEU A 188 -5.55 -15.30 6.82
CA LEU A 188 -5.15 -15.75 8.15
C LEU A 188 -6.34 -15.74 9.11
N ASP A 189 -7.29 -16.63 8.90
CA ASP A 189 -8.39 -16.91 9.81
C ASP A 189 -7.99 -17.84 10.99
N GLU A 190 -8.97 -18.18 11.83
CA GLU A 190 -8.86 -19.09 12.98
C GLU A 190 -8.27 -20.48 12.64
N LYS A 191 -8.22 -20.85 11.36
CA LYS A 191 -7.74 -22.16 10.90
C LYS A 191 -6.38 -22.09 10.26
N THR A 192 -5.90 -20.92 9.88
CA THR A 192 -4.73 -20.75 9.00
C THR A 192 -3.55 -20.07 9.69
N VAL A 193 -3.76 -19.38 10.82
CA VAL A 193 -2.67 -18.87 11.67
C VAL A 193 -1.80 -20.05 12.16
N PRO A 194 -0.48 -20.06 11.87
CA PRO A 194 0.41 -21.18 12.19
C PRO A 194 0.93 -21.19 13.63
N ASP A 195 0.46 -20.32 14.53
CA ASP A 195 0.97 -20.16 15.89
C ASP A 195 0.97 -21.46 16.71
N ILE A 196 -0.08 -22.27 16.62
CA ILE A 196 -0.16 -23.58 17.25
C ILE A 196 0.87 -24.53 16.61
N SER A 197 0.99 -24.51 15.29
CA SER A 197 1.96 -25.36 14.58
C SER A 197 3.39 -25.00 14.97
N VAL A 198 3.76 -23.71 14.94
CA VAL A 198 5.06 -23.22 15.40
C VAL A 198 5.28 -23.60 16.87
N GLY A 199 4.28 -23.35 17.72
CA GLY A 199 4.37 -23.61 19.16
C GLY A 199 4.59 -25.07 19.50
N LEU A 200 3.96 -26.00 18.79
CA LEU A 200 4.15 -27.44 18.97
C LEU A 200 5.56 -27.88 18.55
N VAL A 201 6.04 -27.42 17.40
CA VAL A 201 7.38 -27.80 16.92
C VAL A 201 8.46 -27.17 17.80
N TRP A 202 8.28 -25.91 18.23
CA TRP A 202 9.19 -25.25 19.17
C TRP A 202 9.20 -25.95 20.52
N ALA A 203 8.03 -26.30 21.08
CA ALA A 203 7.93 -26.98 22.36
C ALA A 203 8.63 -28.36 22.36
N LYS A 204 8.65 -29.04 21.21
CA LYS A 204 9.40 -30.27 20.98
C LYS A 204 10.90 -29.99 20.91
N HIS A 205 11.32 -29.04 20.07
CA HIS A 205 12.73 -28.65 19.95
C HIS A 205 13.33 -28.24 21.30
N TRP A 206 12.58 -27.45 22.08
CA TRP A 206 12.91 -27.06 23.44
C TRP A 206 13.25 -28.25 24.36
N LYS A 207 12.38 -29.28 24.33
CA LYS A 207 12.55 -30.47 25.17
C LYS A 207 13.69 -31.35 24.68
N ASP A 208 13.75 -31.60 23.38
CA ASP A 208 14.73 -32.51 22.77
C ASP A 208 16.17 -32.00 22.92
N ASN A 209 16.36 -30.68 23.01
CA ASN A 209 17.68 -30.05 23.18
C ASN A 209 17.96 -29.58 24.62
N GLY A 210 17.11 -29.90 25.58
CA GLY A 210 17.33 -29.54 26.99
C GLY A 210 17.47 -28.02 27.23
N LEU A 211 16.82 -27.19 26.40
CA LEU A 211 17.00 -25.72 26.43
C LEU A 211 16.60 -25.09 27.78
N GLU A 212 15.80 -25.80 28.56
CA GLU A 212 15.42 -25.42 29.92
C GLU A 212 16.62 -25.30 30.87
N GLU A 213 17.66 -26.10 30.68
CA GLU A 213 18.87 -26.05 31.52
C GLU A 213 19.71 -24.79 31.26
N GLY A 214 19.68 -24.29 30.02
CA GLY A 214 20.46 -23.12 29.60
C GLY A 214 19.73 -21.79 29.77
N TYR A 215 18.42 -21.77 29.50
CA TYR A 215 17.63 -20.53 29.44
C TYR A 215 16.62 -20.39 30.59
N GLY A 216 16.40 -21.44 31.39
CA GLY A 216 15.41 -21.44 32.46
C GLY A 216 14.06 -22.03 32.06
N GLN A 217 13.14 -22.14 33.02
CA GLN A 217 11.88 -22.85 32.82
C GLN A 217 10.87 -22.05 31.98
N ARG A 218 10.23 -22.72 31.03
CA ARG A 218 9.03 -22.20 30.36
C ARG A 218 7.82 -22.30 31.30
N ILE A 219 6.91 -21.34 31.23
CA ILE A 219 5.70 -21.31 32.06
C ILE A 219 4.43 -21.25 31.22
N ARG A 220 3.32 -21.68 31.81
CA ARG A 220 2.00 -21.63 31.16
C ARG A 220 1.33 -20.30 31.48
N HIS A 221 1.00 -19.53 30.44
CA HIS A 221 0.29 -18.25 30.54
C HIS A 221 -1.02 -18.28 29.76
N ILE A 222 -2.03 -17.55 30.22
CA ILE A 222 -3.34 -17.50 29.54
C ILE A 222 -3.18 -16.76 28.23
N HIS A 223 -3.59 -17.41 27.13
CA HIS A 223 -3.69 -16.79 25.81
C HIS A 223 -5.14 -16.36 25.58
N LYS A 224 -5.40 -15.06 25.54
CA LYS A 224 -6.74 -14.49 25.37
C LYS A 224 -7.15 -14.37 23.90
N PHE A 225 -8.39 -14.71 23.62
CA PHE A 225 -9.05 -14.43 22.34
C PHE A 225 -10.12 -13.32 22.50
N PRO A 226 -10.51 -12.63 21.42
CA PRO A 226 -11.67 -11.72 21.47
C PRO A 226 -12.95 -12.44 21.89
N ASP A 227 -13.86 -11.74 22.56
CA ASP A 227 -15.11 -12.33 23.10
C ASP A 227 -16.02 -12.95 22.02
N ASP A 228 -15.95 -12.43 20.79
CA ASP A 228 -16.69 -12.91 19.63
C ASP A 228 -15.90 -13.93 18.78
N PHE A 229 -14.83 -14.50 19.34
CA PHE A 229 -13.99 -15.53 18.71
C PHE A 229 -14.33 -16.93 19.24
N PRO A 230 -14.36 -17.98 18.39
CA PRO A 230 -14.86 -19.29 18.80
C PRO A 230 -13.92 -20.08 19.72
N GLN A 231 -12.62 -19.77 19.77
CA GLN A 231 -11.67 -20.45 20.65
C GLN A 231 -11.77 -19.97 22.11
N ILE A 232 -11.80 -20.93 23.03
CA ILE A 232 -11.68 -20.69 24.48
C ILE A 232 -10.23 -20.34 24.81
N ASP A 233 -10.03 -19.36 25.71
CA ASP A 233 -8.73 -18.94 26.27
C ASP A 233 -7.89 -20.14 26.81
N PRO A 234 -6.87 -20.62 26.06
CA PRO A 234 -6.06 -21.73 26.50
C PRO A 234 -4.83 -21.22 27.27
N LYS A 235 -4.23 -22.09 28.06
CA LYS A 235 -2.89 -21.83 28.61
C LYS A 235 -1.83 -22.19 27.58
N ALA A 236 -1.13 -21.21 27.02
CA ALA A 236 -0.01 -21.40 26.10
C ALA A 236 1.34 -21.38 26.84
N TRP A 237 2.38 -21.98 26.25
CA TRP A 237 3.74 -21.83 26.78
C TRP A 237 4.30 -20.45 26.44
N ILE A 238 4.88 -19.80 27.44
CA ILE A 238 5.76 -18.64 27.29
C ILE A 238 7.16 -19.04 27.76
N TYR A 239 8.17 -18.45 27.12
CA TYR A 239 9.56 -18.87 27.22
C TYR A 239 10.42 -17.71 27.75
N PRO A 240 11.50 -17.98 28.50
CA PRO A 240 12.43 -16.96 28.95
C PRO A 240 12.96 -16.12 27.78
N VAL A 241 13.03 -14.80 27.96
CA VAL A 241 13.45 -13.85 26.91
C VAL A 241 14.90 -14.10 26.45
N GLU A 242 15.71 -14.70 27.30
CA GLU A 242 17.09 -15.11 27.02
C GLU A 242 17.17 -16.12 25.87
N ALA A 243 16.13 -16.95 25.69
CA ALA A 243 16.04 -17.91 24.59
C ALA A 243 15.55 -17.28 23.27
N LEU A 244 15.24 -15.99 23.24
CA LEU A 244 14.60 -15.38 22.07
C LEU A 244 15.48 -15.40 20.81
N GLY A 245 16.79 -15.20 20.99
CA GLY A 245 17.75 -15.31 19.88
C GLY A 245 17.80 -16.72 19.28
N GLU A 246 17.73 -17.75 20.14
CA GLU A 246 17.67 -19.15 19.73
C GLU A 246 16.37 -19.45 18.99
N PHE A 247 15.23 -18.99 19.52
CA PHE A 247 13.94 -19.14 18.88
C PHE A 247 13.92 -18.53 17.47
N ARG A 248 14.47 -17.32 17.28
CA ARG A 248 14.47 -16.66 15.97
C ARG A 248 15.31 -17.42 14.94
N LYS A 249 16.52 -17.86 15.32
CA LYS A 249 17.35 -18.70 14.45
C LYS A 249 16.63 -20.00 14.08
N TRP A 250 16.07 -20.68 15.08
CA TRP A 250 15.31 -21.91 14.86
C TRP A 250 14.07 -21.68 13.97
N LEU A 251 13.35 -20.58 14.16
CA LEU A 251 12.16 -20.25 13.38
C LEU A 251 12.52 -20.13 11.90
N ASP A 252 13.62 -19.43 11.60
CA ASP A 252 14.11 -19.20 10.26
C ASP A 252 14.68 -20.48 9.63
N ASP A 253 15.61 -21.15 10.31
CA ASP A 253 16.37 -22.28 9.77
C ASP A 253 15.56 -23.57 9.70
N VAL A 254 14.60 -23.77 10.60
CA VAL A 254 13.86 -25.03 10.71
C VAL A 254 12.40 -24.83 10.30
N TYR A 255 11.69 -23.90 10.94
CA TYR A 255 10.24 -23.83 10.71
C TYR A 255 9.89 -23.22 9.35
N ILE A 256 10.39 -22.02 9.05
CA ILE A 256 10.11 -21.29 7.81
C ILE A 256 10.73 -22.02 6.62
N SER A 257 11.98 -22.47 6.74
CA SER A 257 12.71 -23.12 5.65
C SER A 257 12.16 -24.52 5.32
N GLU A 258 11.77 -25.33 6.32
CA GLU A 258 11.45 -26.75 6.06
C GLU A 258 9.97 -27.10 6.26
N LYS A 259 9.28 -26.44 7.21
CA LYS A 259 7.97 -26.90 7.69
C LYS A 259 6.81 -26.04 7.21
N PHE A 260 7.05 -24.76 6.96
CA PHE A 260 6.00 -23.81 6.63
C PHE A 260 5.29 -24.13 5.31
N GLN A 261 6.03 -24.50 4.27
CA GLN A 261 5.44 -24.95 3.01
C GLN A 261 4.58 -26.20 3.20
N THR A 262 5.05 -27.17 3.98
CA THR A 262 4.28 -28.39 4.29
C THR A 262 2.99 -28.06 5.05
N TYR A 263 3.05 -27.13 6.01
CA TYR A 263 1.88 -26.64 6.73
C TYR A 263 0.84 -26.03 5.78
N LEU A 264 1.27 -25.12 4.89
CA LEU A 264 0.40 -24.47 3.92
C LEU A 264 -0.20 -25.47 2.93
N ASN A 265 0.59 -26.42 2.43
CA ASN A 265 0.08 -27.49 1.56
C ASN A 265 -1.01 -28.33 2.25
N GLY A 266 -0.86 -28.62 3.55
CA GLY A 266 -1.90 -29.26 4.35
C GLY A 266 -3.19 -28.45 4.42
N LYS A 267 -3.06 -27.13 4.63
CA LYS A 267 -4.20 -26.21 4.69
C LYS A 267 -4.91 -26.06 3.34
N ALA A 268 -4.15 -26.00 2.24
CA ALA A 268 -4.71 -25.97 0.90
C ALA A 268 -5.50 -27.24 0.57
N LYS A 269 -4.98 -28.42 0.92
CA LYS A 269 -5.71 -29.70 0.76
C LYS A 269 -7.02 -29.73 1.54
N SER A 270 -7.08 -29.07 2.70
CA SER A 270 -8.31 -28.96 3.50
C SER A 270 -9.29 -27.88 3.02
N GLY A 271 -9.01 -27.22 1.88
CA GLY A 271 -9.86 -26.16 1.32
C GLY A 271 -9.78 -24.82 2.06
N GLN A 272 -8.83 -24.66 2.99
CA GLN A 272 -8.74 -23.50 3.89
C GLN A 272 -7.93 -22.32 3.31
N LEU A 273 -7.25 -22.51 2.17
CA LEU A 273 -6.40 -21.48 1.55
C LEU A 273 -6.89 -20.95 0.20
N GLY A 274 -8.10 -21.30 -0.25
CA GLY A 274 -8.66 -20.81 -1.52
C GLY A 274 -7.68 -20.95 -2.70
N SER A 275 -7.53 -19.87 -3.50
CA SER A 275 -6.63 -19.77 -4.66
C SER A 275 -5.27 -19.11 -4.32
N VAL A 276 -4.79 -19.23 -3.07
CA VAL A 276 -3.50 -18.65 -2.65
C VAL A 276 -2.33 -19.31 -3.39
N ASN A 277 -1.43 -18.49 -3.94
CA ASN A 277 -0.16 -18.95 -4.50
C ASN A 277 0.82 -19.27 -3.35
N ILE A 278 0.87 -20.54 -2.96
CA ILE A 278 1.69 -21.04 -1.84
C ILE A 278 3.18 -20.79 -2.09
N GLU A 279 3.65 -20.97 -3.32
CA GLU A 279 5.07 -20.80 -3.67
C GLU A 279 5.50 -19.34 -3.51
N ALA A 280 4.71 -18.40 -4.05
CA ALA A 280 4.99 -16.97 -3.90
C ALA A 280 4.98 -16.52 -2.43
N LEU A 281 4.12 -17.14 -1.61
CA LEU A 281 4.06 -16.88 -0.18
C LEU A 281 5.28 -17.42 0.55
N VAL A 282 5.66 -18.68 0.31
CA VAL A 282 6.84 -19.29 0.92
C VAL A 282 8.07 -18.46 0.60
N ASN A 283 8.25 -18.07 -0.67
CA ASN A 283 9.35 -17.21 -1.10
C ASN A 283 9.33 -15.83 -0.43
N ALA A 284 8.15 -15.25 -0.20
CA ALA A 284 8.03 -13.93 0.42
C ALA A 284 8.40 -13.90 1.91
N VAL A 285 8.32 -15.04 2.60
CA VAL A 285 8.62 -15.15 4.04
C VAL A 285 9.98 -15.79 4.31
N GLN A 286 10.67 -16.28 3.29
CA GLN A 286 12.02 -16.83 3.46
C GLN A 286 12.95 -15.74 4.01
N PRO A 287 13.78 -16.06 5.01
CA PRO A 287 14.75 -15.11 5.53
C PRO A 287 15.75 -14.74 4.44
N HIS A 288 16.04 -13.44 4.30
CA HIS A 288 17.10 -12.99 3.41
C HIS A 288 18.46 -13.33 4.05
N ARG A 289 19.15 -14.31 3.46
CA ARG A 289 20.49 -14.71 3.89
C ARG A 289 21.50 -13.85 3.14
N LEU A 290 22.40 -13.20 3.87
CA LEU A 290 23.51 -12.47 3.26
C LEU A 290 24.48 -13.48 2.66
N ASP A 291 24.77 -13.36 1.36
CA ASP A 291 25.76 -14.20 0.70
C ASP A 291 27.15 -13.93 1.31
N SER A 292 27.74 -14.97 1.90
CA SER A 292 29.08 -14.94 2.48
C SER A 292 30.20 -14.71 1.45
N SER A 293 29.87 -14.65 0.16
CA SER A 293 30.79 -14.38 -0.95
C SER A 293 31.09 -12.90 -1.22
N ASN A 294 30.51 -11.96 -0.47
CA ASN A 294 30.78 -10.52 -0.60
C ASN A 294 31.52 -9.88 0.59
N GLN A 295 32.12 -10.70 1.46
CA GLN A 295 33.05 -10.22 2.49
C GLN A 295 34.43 -10.84 2.22
N SER A 296 35.18 -10.21 1.32
CA SER A 296 36.62 -10.41 1.11
C SER A 296 37.24 -9.05 0.85
#